data_AF-A0A1Q3JU45-F1
#
_entry.id   AF-A0A1Q3JU45-F1
#
_cell.length_a   1.000
_cell.length_b   1.000
_cell.length_c   1.000
_cell.angle_alpha   90.00
_cell.angle_beta   90.00
_cell.angle_gamma   90.00
#
_symmetry.space_group_name_H-M   'P 1'
#
loop_
_entity.id
_entity.type
_entity.pdbx_description
1 polymer ?
#
loop_
_entity_poly.entity_id
_entity_poly.type
_entity_poly.pdbx_seq_one_letter_code
_entity_poly.pdbx_strand_id
1 'polypeptide(L)'
;MTVRNIVDTNRFVRQLISETTNRRHRFLLKAYDRHRSLEMAGRYQELFAPDMMVPEPVYHLAAHGVQVRLEGRDMVESMYRSWAESNETVFYVEKETIAVSDDFVSSVSLGYHQISGRSLRETKIASYLPKFASRYLLNVALNTRRTGKGDAGPMYLYKNTFYMIWRYDDLGRLIGESVWEPEPGAAEILKLDRREVVTVAEAAQLLSPLIEPLPPHDDFVREHSTSFARVV
;
A
#
# COMPACT_ATOMS: atom_id res chain seq x y z
N MET A 1 25.51 1.91 -2.55
CA MET A 1 24.16 1.40 -2.27
C MET A 1 23.60 0.84 -3.56
N THR A 2 22.92 -0.31 -3.53
CA THR A 2 22.22 -0.81 -4.71
C THR A 2 20.99 0.07 -4.94
N VAL A 3 20.92 0.73 -6.10
CA VAL A 3 19.73 1.48 -6.52
C VAL A 3 18.55 0.50 -6.54
N ARG A 4 17.48 0.80 -5.79
CA ARG A 4 16.29 -0.06 -5.73
C ARG A 4 15.42 0.23 -6.94
N ASN A 5 15.01 -0.81 -7.65
CA ASN A 5 14.19 -0.70 -8.84
C ASN A 5 12.72 -0.92 -8.49
N ILE A 6 11.89 0.10 -8.74
CA ILE A 6 10.45 0.07 -8.42
C ILE A 6 9.69 -0.99 -9.23
N VAL A 7 10.18 -1.34 -10.42
CA VAL A 7 9.62 -2.38 -11.30
C VAL A 7 9.64 -3.75 -10.62
N ASP A 8 10.63 -3.98 -9.74
CA ASP A 8 10.85 -5.25 -9.06
C ASP A 8 10.07 -5.37 -7.73
N THR A 9 9.37 -4.30 -7.31
CA THR A 9 8.66 -4.25 -6.02
C THR A 9 7.63 -5.39 -5.88
N ASN A 10 6.94 -5.76 -6.96
CA ASN A 10 5.93 -6.82 -6.94
C ASN A 10 6.43 -8.18 -7.45
N ARG A 11 7.74 -8.39 -7.61
CA ARG A 11 8.26 -9.64 -8.21
C ARG A 11 7.77 -10.91 -7.49
N PHE A 12 7.68 -10.88 -6.15
CA PHE A 12 7.21 -12.00 -5.34
C PHE A 12 5.72 -12.28 -5.57
N VAL A 13 4.90 -11.23 -5.69
CA VAL A 13 3.47 -11.35 -6.02
C VAL A 13 3.31 -11.99 -7.40
N ARG A 14 4.05 -11.50 -8.40
CA ARG A 14 3.97 -11.99 -9.78
C ARG A 14 4.44 -13.44 -9.92
N GLN A 15 5.46 -13.83 -9.17
CA GLN A 15 5.85 -15.23 -9.08
C GLN A 15 4.71 -16.08 -8.50
N LEU A 16 4.12 -15.67 -7.38
CA LEU A 16 3.00 -16.40 -6.76
C LEU A 16 1.78 -16.50 -7.70
N ILE A 17 1.46 -15.44 -8.47
CA ILE A 17 0.41 -15.47 -9.51
C ILE A 17 0.67 -16.58 -10.54
N SER A 18 1.93 -16.80 -10.92
CA SER A 18 2.29 -17.81 -11.93
C SER A 18 2.15 -19.25 -11.43
N GLU A 19 2.30 -19.45 -10.11
CA GLU A 19 2.24 -20.76 -9.45
C GLU A 19 0.82 -21.10 -8.93
N THR A 20 -0.06 -20.09 -8.82
CA THR A 20 -1.42 -20.24 -8.27
C THR A 20 -2.40 -20.78 -9.30
N THR A 21 -3.03 -21.92 -9.01
CA THR A 21 -4.02 -22.58 -9.90
C THR A 21 -5.47 -22.24 -9.55
N ASN A 22 -5.78 -21.97 -8.28
CA ASN A 22 -7.12 -21.52 -7.87
C ASN A 22 -7.45 -20.19 -8.57
N ARG A 23 -8.57 -20.16 -9.30
CA ARG A 23 -8.95 -19.02 -10.15
C ARG A 23 -9.26 -17.76 -9.34
N ARG A 24 -10.00 -17.89 -8.22
CA ARG A 24 -10.29 -16.76 -7.31
C ARG A 24 -9.00 -16.24 -6.68
N HIS A 25 -8.16 -17.11 -6.13
CA HIS A 25 -6.87 -16.69 -5.54
C HIS A 25 -5.98 -15.97 -6.54
N ARG A 26 -5.87 -16.50 -7.76
CA ARG A 26 -5.11 -15.86 -8.84
C ARG A 26 -5.69 -14.49 -9.22
N PHE A 27 -7.01 -14.33 -9.19
CA PHE A 27 -7.65 -13.03 -9.39
C PHE A 27 -7.33 -12.05 -8.26
N LEU A 28 -7.45 -12.46 -6.99
CA LEU A 28 -7.12 -11.60 -5.85
C LEU A 28 -5.66 -11.16 -5.85
N LEU A 29 -4.74 -12.05 -6.21
CA LEU A 29 -3.32 -11.71 -6.36
C LEU A 29 -3.06 -10.71 -7.51
N LYS A 30 -3.80 -10.82 -8.62
CA LYS A 30 -3.74 -9.81 -9.71
C LYS A 30 -4.32 -8.47 -9.26
N ALA A 31 -5.41 -8.47 -8.50
CA ALA A 31 -5.95 -7.26 -7.89
C ALA A 31 -4.94 -6.60 -6.94
N TYR A 32 -4.27 -7.40 -6.11
CA TYR A 32 -3.19 -6.96 -5.22
C TYR A 32 -1.99 -6.36 -5.99
N ASP A 33 -1.49 -7.05 -7.04
CA ASP A 33 -0.39 -6.54 -7.89
C ASP A 33 -0.76 -5.24 -8.61
N ARG A 34 -1.96 -5.19 -9.21
CA ARG A 34 -2.48 -4.02 -9.91
C ARG A 34 -2.62 -2.84 -8.96
N HIS A 35 -3.20 -3.05 -7.78
CA HIS A 35 -3.42 -1.99 -6.78
C HIS A 35 -2.09 -1.37 -6.33
N ARG A 36 -1.11 -2.19 -5.91
CA ARG A 36 0.22 -1.70 -5.53
C ARG A 36 0.90 -0.92 -6.66
N SER A 37 0.75 -1.38 -7.89
CA SER A 37 1.33 -0.71 -9.07
C SER A 37 0.65 0.63 -9.37
N LEU A 38 -0.68 0.70 -9.26
CA LEU A 38 -1.46 1.94 -9.44
C LEU A 38 -1.14 2.96 -8.35
N GLU A 39 -1.04 2.51 -7.09
CA GLU A 39 -0.60 3.33 -5.97
C GLU A 39 0.77 3.95 -6.26
N MET A 40 1.80 3.12 -6.46
CA MET A 40 3.16 3.60 -6.73
C MET A 40 3.25 4.51 -7.96
N ALA A 41 2.42 4.29 -8.99
CA ALA A 41 2.32 5.13 -10.17
C ALA A 41 1.55 6.45 -9.94
N GLY A 42 1.01 6.69 -8.75
CA GLY A 42 0.13 7.83 -8.45
C GLY A 42 -1.18 7.84 -9.22
N ARG A 43 -1.56 6.72 -9.84
CA ARG A 43 -2.83 6.52 -10.57
C ARG A 43 -3.94 6.10 -9.59
N TYR A 44 -3.97 6.73 -8.42
CA TYR A 44 -4.79 6.28 -7.29
C TYR A 44 -6.29 6.41 -7.56
N GLN A 45 -6.72 7.27 -8.49
CA GLN A 45 -8.13 7.39 -8.86
C GLN A 45 -8.68 6.07 -9.44
N GLU A 46 -7.84 5.28 -10.11
CA GLU A 46 -8.22 3.97 -10.65
C GLU A 46 -8.43 2.91 -9.56
N LEU A 47 -7.89 3.11 -8.36
CA LEU A 47 -8.14 2.22 -7.22
C LEU A 47 -9.63 2.23 -6.83
N PHE A 48 -10.32 3.34 -7.09
CA PHE A 48 -11.74 3.53 -6.77
C PHE A 48 -12.68 3.16 -7.93
N ALA A 49 -12.15 2.47 -8.94
CA ALA A 49 -12.99 1.88 -9.97
C ALA A 49 -13.96 0.85 -9.34
N PRO A 50 -15.21 0.72 -9.84
CA PRO A 50 -16.22 -0.15 -9.24
C PRO A 50 -15.84 -1.63 -9.14
N ASP A 51 -14.86 -2.06 -9.94
CA ASP A 51 -14.30 -3.41 -10.02
C ASP A 51 -13.03 -3.62 -9.18
N MET A 52 -12.48 -2.57 -8.57
CA MET A 52 -11.26 -2.58 -7.76
C MET A 52 -11.51 -2.48 -6.25
N MET A 53 -12.37 -1.54 -5.83
CA MET A 53 -12.61 -1.23 -4.41
C MET A 53 -14.10 -1.05 -4.12
N VAL A 54 -14.53 -1.43 -2.92
CA VAL A 54 -15.91 -1.21 -2.48
C VAL A 54 -16.19 0.29 -2.27
N PRO A 55 -17.47 0.74 -2.31
CA PRO A 55 -17.78 2.16 -2.14
C PRO A 55 -17.34 2.75 -0.80
N GLU A 56 -17.40 1.95 0.27
CA GLU A 56 -17.09 2.38 1.64
C GLU A 56 -15.92 1.55 2.23
N PRO A 57 -14.68 1.78 1.77
CA PRO A 57 -13.52 1.03 2.23
C PRO A 57 -13.14 1.41 3.66
N VAL A 58 -12.52 0.49 4.39
CA VAL A 58 -12.02 0.73 5.76
C VAL A 58 -10.57 0.29 5.91
N TYR A 59 -9.70 1.26 6.19
CA TYR A 59 -8.27 1.05 6.36
C TYR A 59 -7.88 1.17 7.84
N HIS A 60 -6.99 0.29 8.28
CA HIS A 60 -6.37 0.28 9.60
C HIS A 60 -4.86 0.34 9.44
N LEU A 61 -4.27 1.53 9.61
CA LEU A 61 -2.84 1.73 9.41
C LEU A 61 -2.19 1.97 10.76
N ALA A 62 -1.33 1.05 11.18
CA ALA A 62 -0.53 1.10 12.38
C ALA A 62 0.96 1.01 11.97
N ALA A 63 1.46 2.07 11.32
CA ALA A 63 2.79 2.13 10.73
C ALA A 63 3.40 3.52 10.89
N HIS A 64 4.72 3.61 10.81
CA HIS A 64 5.51 4.82 11.02
C HIS A 64 5.26 5.46 12.40
N GLY A 65 4.99 4.63 13.42
CA GLY A 65 4.66 5.10 14.77
C GLY A 65 3.30 5.80 14.91
N VAL A 66 2.45 5.73 13.89
CA VAL A 66 1.10 6.30 13.89
C VAL A 66 0.05 5.19 13.78
N GLN A 67 -1.09 5.38 14.45
CA GLN A 67 -2.23 4.47 14.37
C GLN A 67 -3.47 5.25 13.92
N VAL A 68 -3.98 4.95 12.72
CA VAL A 68 -5.14 5.61 12.12
C VAL A 68 -6.12 4.59 11.57
N ARG A 69 -7.41 4.93 11.66
CA ARG A 69 -8.49 4.26 10.94
C ARG A 69 -9.09 5.26 9.96
N LEU A 70 -9.13 4.90 8.68
CA LEU A 70 -9.75 5.68 7.62
C LEU A 70 -11.00 4.95 7.15
N GLU A 71 -12.10 5.68 6.98
CA GLU A 71 -13.41 5.12 6.70
C GLU A 71 -14.04 5.85 5.54
N GLY A 72 -14.50 5.09 4.54
CA GLY A 72 -15.14 5.63 3.37
C GLY A 72 -14.16 6.18 2.33
N ARG A 73 -14.68 6.34 1.12
CA ARG A 73 -13.91 6.73 -0.06
C ARG A 73 -13.13 8.02 0.15
N ASP A 74 -13.77 9.05 0.70
CA ASP A 74 -13.19 10.40 0.80
C ASP A 74 -11.89 10.41 1.62
N MET A 75 -11.87 9.70 2.75
CA MET A 75 -10.68 9.65 3.62
C MET A 75 -9.54 8.87 2.95
N VAL A 76 -9.85 7.73 2.34
CA VAL A 76 -8.86 6.88 1.67
C VAL A 76 -8.30 7.58 0.42
N GLU A 77 -9.15 8.24 -0.38
CA GLU A 77 -8.72 9.00 -1.56
C GLU A 77 -7.86 10.21 -1.16
N SER A 78 -8.20 10.90 -0.07
CA SER A 78 -7.38 12.01 0.44
C SER A 78 -5.98 11.55 0.88
N MET A 79 -5.87 10.37 1.49
CA MET A 79 -4.58 9.77 1.85
C MET A 79 -3.73 9.50 0.60
N TYR A 80 -4.26 8.77 -0.38
CA TYR A 80 -3.52 8.46 -1.61
C TYR A 80 -3.14 9.72 -2.39
N ARG A 81 -4.03 10.72 -2.46
CA ARG A 81 -3.71 12.02 -3.06
C ARG A 81 -2.53 12.68 -2.36
N SER A 82 -2.55 12.74 -1.03
CA SER A 82 -1.45 13.33 -0.25
C SER A 82 -0.12 12.62 -0.50
N TRP A 83 -0.11 11.28 -0.62
CA TRP A 83 1.11 10.51 -0.91
C TRP A 83 1.59 10.73 -2.34
N ALA A 84 0.68 10.78 -3.32
CA ALA A 84 1.02 11.08 -4.70
C ALA A 84 1.63 12.48 -4.86
N GLU A 85 1.06 13.50 -4.21
CA GLU A 85 1.55 14.88 -4.26
C GLU A 85 2.92 15.08 -3.59
N SER A 86 3.31 14.17 -2.70
CA SER A 86 4.56 14.23 -1.93
C SER A 86 5.64 13.22 -2.37
N ASN A 87 5.36 12.40 -3.40
CA ASN A 87 6.19 11.24 -3.78
C ASN A 87 6.36 10.20 -2.65
N GLU A 88 5.46 10.19 -1.66
CA GLU A 88 5.41 9.23 -0.56
C GLU A 88 4.50 8.04 -0.90
N THR A 89 4.23 7.80 -2.17
CA THR A 89 3.57 6.58 -2.65
C THR A 89 4.56 5.52 -3.11
N VAL A 90 5.85 5.86 -3.15
CA VAL A 90 6.92 5.01 -3.64
C VAL A 90 7.44 4.13 -2.50
N PHE A 91 7.35 2.83 -2.68
CA PHE A 91 7.92 1.85 -1.78
C PHE A 91 8.57 0.69 -2.53
N TYR A 92 9.43 -0.04 -1.81
CA TYR A 92 10.17 -1.18 -2.32
C TYR A 92 10.06 -2.34 -1.37
N VAL A 93 10.14 -3.55 -1.90
CA VAL A 93 10.10 -4.79 -1.12
C VAL A 93 11.35 -5.61 -1.38
N GLU A 94 12.09 -5.91 -0.30
CA GLU A 94 13.31 -6.72 -0.37
C GLU A 94 13.00 -8.20 -0.24
N LYS A 95 12.14 -8.54 0.72
CA LYS A 95 11.67 -9.89 1.01
C LYS A 95 10.19 -9.82 1.31
N GLU A 96 9.43 -10.78 0.83
CA GLU A 96 8.00 -10.86 1.11
C GLU A 96 7.55 -12.32 1.14
N THR A 97 6.82 -12.68 2.19
CA THR A 97 6.05 -13.92 2.26
C THR A 97 4.59 -13.56 2.10
N ILE A 98 3.91 -14.18 1.14
CA ILE A 98 2.53 -13.85 0.76
C ILE A 98 1.69 -15.11 0.91
N ALA A 99 0.52 -14.97 1.52
CA ALA A 99 -0.51 -16.00 1.56
C ALA A 99 -1.83 -15.42 1.03
N VAL A 100 -2.56 -16.22 0.27
CA VAL A 100 -3.86 -15.88 -0.29
C VAL A 100 -4.91 -16.88 0.21
N SER A 101 -6.06 -16.35 0.59
CA SER A 101 -7.26 -17.08 0.94
C SER A 101 -8.39 -16.64 -0.01
N ASP A 102 -9.58 -17.20 0.18
CA ASP A 102 -10.76 -16.77 -0.58
C ASP A 102 -11.14 -15.33 -0.26
N ASP A 103 -10.86 -14.82 0.94
CA ASP A 103 -11.34 -13.50 1.39
C ASP A 103 -10.23 -12.47 1.58
N PHE A 104 -8.97 -12.88 1.50
CA PHE A 104 -7.86 -11.96 1.76
C PHE A 104 -6.55 -12.37 1.11
N VAL A 105 -5.71 -11.37 0.89
CA VAL A 105 -4.27 -11.53 0.69
C VAL A 105 -3.58 -11.01 1.94
N SER A 106 -2.61 -11.76 2.46
CA SER A 106 -1.80 -11.35 3.60
C SER A 106 -0.32 -11.44 3.26
N SER A 107 0.48 -10.53 3.80
CA SER A 107 1.92 -10.59 3.63
C SER A 107 2.72 -10.11 4.82
N VAL A 108 3.93 -10.64 4.94
CA VAL A 108 5.00 -10.14 5.81
C VAL A 108 6.12 -9.70 4.90
N SER A 109 6.45 -8.41 4.92
CA SER A 109 7.48 -7.84 4.04
C SER A 109 8.56 -7.11 4.83
N LEU A 110 9.81 -7.26 4.38
CA LEU A 110 10.86 -6.29 4.68
C LEU A 110 10.82 -5.23 3.60
N GLY A 111 10.29 -4.07 3.94
CA GLY A 111 9.96 -3.00 3.01
C GLY A 111 10.79 -1.73 3.23
N TYR A 112 10.84 -0.89 2.21
CA TYR A 112 11.39 0.46 2.25
C TYR A 112 10.32 1.43 1.76
N HIS A 113 9.98 2.42 2.58
CA HIS A 113 9.06 3.47 2.18
C HIS A 113 9.85 4.77 1.94
N GLN A 114 9.70 5.37 0.75
CA GLN A 114 10.22 6.70 0.47
C GLN A 114 9.39 7.75 1.20
N ILE A 115 9.99 8.45 2.16
CA ILE A 115 9.29 9.40 3.04
C ILE A 115 10.05 10.73 3.12
N SER A 116 9.33 11.84 3.16
CA SER A 116 9.95 13.16 3.31
C SER A 116 10.49 13.35 4.72
N GLY A 117 11.53 14.18 4.85
CA GLY A 117 12.04 14.60 6.16
C GLY A 117 10.99 15.32 7.01
N ARG A 118 9.99 15.95 6.38
CA ARG A 118 8.85 16.55 7.07
C ARG A 118 7.94 15.49 7.67
N SER A 119 7.50 14.52 6.87
CA SER A 119 6.65 13.42 7.34
C SER A 119 7.33 12.63 8.48
N LEU A 120 8.64 12.36 8.41
CA LEU A 120 9.38 11.73 9.51
C LEU A 120 9.34 12.53 10.83
N ARG A 121 9.39 13.87 10.76
CA ARG A 121 9.28 14.71 11.96
C ARG A 121 7.86 14.72 12.50
N GLU A 122 6.87 14.83 11.62
CA GLU A 122 5.46 14.83 12.00
C GLU A 122 5.06 13.52 12.66
N THR A 123 5.45 12.37 12.11
CA THR A 123 5.18 11.05 12.70
C THR A 123 5.88 10.86 14.03
N LYS A 124 7.14 11.30 14.15
CA LYS A 124 7.88 11.27 15.43
C LYS A 124 7.21 12.13 16.50
N ILE A 125 6.70 13.31 16.14
CA ILE A 125 5.95 14.15 17.10
C ILE A 125 4.64 13.46 17.49
N ALA A 126 3.92 12.91 16.51
CA ALA A 126 2.65 12.22 16.74
C ALA A 126 2.79 10.97 17.62
N SER A 127 3.91 10.25 17.54
CA SER A 127 4.16 9.04 18.34
C SER A 127 4.39 9.32 19.82
N TYR A 128 4.77 10.56 20.20
CA TYR A 128 4.87 10.99 21.60
C TYR A 128 3.54 11.52 22.17
N LEU A 129 2.53 11.76 21.33
CA LEU A 129 1.22 12.24 21.79
C LEU A 129 0.34 11.08 22.28
N PRO A 130 -0.57 11.33 23.24
CA PRO A 130 -1.61 10.36 23.58
C PRO A 130 -2.38 9.91 22.32
N LYS A 131 -2.65 8.61 22.18
CA LYS A 131 -3.23 8.03 20.95
C LYS A 131 -4.52 8.71 20.46
N PHE A 132 -5.35 9.22 21.37
CA PHE A 132 -6.57 9.95 21.00
C PHE A 132 -6.26 11.31 20.35
N ALA A 133 -5.19 11.99 20.79
CA ALA A 133 -4.77 13.28 20.27
C ALA A 133 -4.04 13.14 18.92
N SER A 134 -3.24 12.08 18.74
CA SER A 134 -2.58 11.81 17.47
C SER A 134 -3.57 11.47 16.35
N ARG A 135 -4.63 10.70 16.63
CA ARG A 135 -5.71 10.42 15.67
C ARG A 135 -6.43 11.69 15.22
N TYR A 136 -6.73 12.59 16.15
CA TYR A 136 -7.39 13.86 15.82
C TYR A 136 -6.51 14.76 14.94
N LEU A 137 -5.25 14.96 15.31
CA LEU A 137 -4.32 15.80 14.55
C LEU A 137 -4.00 15.22 13.18
N LEU A 138 -3.85 13.89 13.06
CA LEU A 138 -3.62 13.26 11.77
C LEU A 138 -4.84 13.40 10.86
N ASN A 139 -6.06 13.22 11.38
CA ASN A 139 -7.29 13.47 10.61
C ASN A 139 -7.36 14.92 10.13
N VAL A 140 -7.02 15.89 10.99
CA VAL A 140 -6.95 17.30 10.60
C VAL A 140 -5.87 17.52 9.54
N ALA A 141 -4.67 16.96 9.70
CA ALA A 141 -3.55 17.09 8.76
C ALA A 141 -3.87 16.47 7.39
N LEU A 142 -4.42 15.26 7.36
CA LEU A 142 -4.88 14.60 6.13
C LEU A 142 -5.97 15.39 5.41
N ASN A 143 -6.86 16.05 6.15
CA ASN A 143 -7.89 16.93 5.58
C ASN A 143 -7.35 18.30 5.13
N THR A 144 -6.30 18.82 5.77
CA THR A 144 -5.70 20.14 5.46
C THR A 144 -4.58 20.07 4.43
N ARG A 145 -4.02 18.88 4.14
CA ARG A 145 -3.00 18.68 3.08
C ARG A 145 -3.51 18.91 1.65
N ARG A 146 -4.77 19.33 1.47
CA ARG A 146 -5.42 19.69 0.19
C ARG A 146 -4.71 20.77 -0.66
N THR A 147 -3.62 21.40 -0.21
CA THR A 147 -3.04 22.59 -0.86
C THR A 147 -1.51 22.66 -0.91
N GLY A 148 -0.76 21.59 -0.64
CA GLY A 148 0.69 21.63 -0.54
C GLY A 148 1.44 21.18 -1.80
N LYS A 149 2.02 22.12 -2.57
CA LYS A 149 3.08 21.82 -3.57
C LYS A 149 4.16 20.93 -2.94
N GLY A 150 4.55 19.86 -3.64
CA GLY A 150 5.49 18.84 -3.19
C GLY A 150 6.67 19.38 -2.39
N ASP A 151 6.91 18.79 -1.23
CA ASP A 151 7.98 19.22 -0.33
C ASP A 151 9.33 18.95 -1.00
N ALA A 152 10.01 20.00 -1.48
CA ALA A 152 11.34 19.92 -2.10
C ALA A 152 12.47 19.59 -1.10
N GLY A 153 12.10 19.21 0.13
CA GLY A 153 12.99 18.79 1.21
C GLY A 153 13.68 17.45 0.93
N PRO A 154 14.63 17.04 1.81
CA PRO A 154 15.29 15.76 1.68
C PRO A 154 14.30 14.60 1.84
N MET A 155 14.47 13.57 1.00
CA MET A 155 13.75 12.30 1.10
C MET A 155 14.64 11.24 1.76
N TYR A 156 13.99 10.25 2.35
CA TYR A 156 14.62 9.15 3.07
C TYR A 156 13.96 7.83 2.68
N LEU A 157 14.68 6.72 2.80
CA LEU A 157 14.07 5.40 2.89
C LEU A 157 13.90 5.04 4.35
N TYR A 158 12.65 4.77 4.72
CA TYR A 158 12.27 4.17 5.97
C TYR A 158 12.16 2.66 5.78
N LYS A 159 13.12 1.91 6.33
CA LYS A 159 13.15 0.46 6.23
C LYS A 159 12.60 -0.16 7.50
N ASN A 160 11.59 -1.02 7.37
CA ASN A 160 11.14 -1.86 8.46
C ASN A 160 10.39 -3.10 7.95
N THR A 161 9.97 -3.94 8.89
CA THR A 161 9.06 -5.05 8.64
C THR A 161 7.61 -4.55 8.68
N PHE A 162 6.79 -4.96 7.73
CA PHE A 162 5.37 -4.64 7.66
C PHE A 162 4.53 -5.91 7.50
N TYR A 163 3.46 -6.02 8.28
CA TYR A 163 2.46 -7.07 8.17
C TYR A 163 1.21 -6.46 7.55
N MET A 164 0.71 -7.09 6.50
CA MET A 164 -0.42 -6.58 5.73
C MET A 164 -1.51 -7.62 5.59
N ILE A 165 -2.77 -7.20 5.71
CA ILE A 165 -3.95 -8.01 5.40
C ILE A 165 -4.89 -7.16 4.54
N TRP A 166 -5.17 -7.63 3.34
CA TRP A 166 -6.01 -6.99 2.33
C TRP A 166 -7.25 -7.83 2.14
N ARG A 167 -8.41 -7.31 2.54
CA ARG A 167 -9.67 -8.07 2.53
C ARG A 167 -10.48 -7.75 1.30
N TYR A 168 -11.10 -8.76 0.71
CA TYR A 168 -11.89 -8.64 -0.51
C TYR A 168 -13.31 -9.16 -0.30
N ASP A 169 -14.26 -8.65 -1.08
CA ASP A 169 -15.62 -9.16 -1.09
C ASP A 169 -15.80 -10.34 -2.05
N ASP A 170 -17.03 -10.84 -2.21
CA ASP A 170 -17.34 -11.96 -3.13
C ASP A 170 -17.02 -11.63 -4.59
N LEU A 171 -16.97 -10.34 -4.94
CA LEU A 171 -16.58 -9.85 -6.25
C LEU A 171 -15.07 -9.59 -6.33
N GLY A 172 -14.29 -9.86 -5.29
CA GLY A 172 -12.85 -9.60 -5.30
C GLY A 172 -12.51 -8.11 -5.31
N ARG A 173 -13.43 -7.25 -4.89
CA ARG A 173 -13.18 -5.81 -4.67
C ARG A 173 -12.59 -5.62 -3.28
N LEU A 174 -11.61 -4.74 -3.16
CA LEU A 174 -10.96 -4.45 -1.90
C LEU A 174 -11.93 -3.78 -0.93
N ILE A 175 -12.17 -4.42 0.22
CA ILE A 175 -12.92 -3.90 1.37
C ILE A 175 -12.05 -2.94 2.20
N GLY A 176 -10.74 -3.20 2.21
CA GLY A 176 -9.74 -2.32 2.79
C GLY A 176 -8.54 -3.07 3.34
N GLU A 177 -7.62 -2.31 3.91
CA GLU A 177 -6.28 -2.78 4.26
C GLU A 177 -6.04 -2.66 5.76
N SER A 178 -5.32 -3.63 6.32
CA SER A 178 -4.74 -3.55 7.64
C SER A 178 -3.23 -3.66 7.51
N VAL A 179 -2.52 -2.57 7.83
CA VAL A 179 -1.06 -2.50 7.78
C VAL A 179 -0.56 -2.32 9.20
N TRP A 180 0.35 -3.18 9.62
CA TRP A 180 0.95 -3.12 10.94
C TRP A 180 2.47 -3.20 10.86
N GLU A 181 3.12 -2.29 11.55
CA GLU A 181 4.54 -2.29 11.81
C GLU A 181 4.77 -2.79 13.25
N PRO A 182 5.33 -4.00 13.43
CA PRO A 182 5.48 -4.58 14.76
C PRO A 182 6.50 -3.85 15.63
N GLU A 183 7.61 -3.41 15.05
CA GLU A 183 8.74 -2.82 15.78
C GLU A 183 9.15 -1.47 15.19
N PRO A 184 8.35 -0.39 15.38
CA PRO A 184 8.68 0.93 14.83
C PRO A 184 10.05 1.47 15.30
N GLY A 185 10.51 1.06 16.49
CA GLY A 185 11.82 1.44 17.02
C GLY A 185 13.00 0.78 16.31
N ALA A 186 12.77 -0.30 15.55
CA ALA A 186 13.80 -0.99 14.77
C ALA A 186 14.00 -0.39 13.36
N ALA A 187 13.24 0.66 13.01
CA ALA A 187 13.30 1.24 11.68
C ALA A 187 14.68 1.84 11.36
N GLU A 188 15.24 1.46 10.22
CA GLU A 188 16.45 2.09 9.68
C GLU A 188 16.04 3.26 8.77
N ILE A 189 16.57 4.45 9.02
CA ILE A 189 16.31 5.64 8.21
C ILE A 189 17.56 5.99 7.42
N LEU A 190 17.44 5.90 6.09
CA LEU A 190 18.55 6.12 5.16
C LEU A 190 18.24 7.38 4.34
N LYS A 191 19.13 8.39 4.39
CA LYS A 191 18.96 9.59 3.55
C LYS A 191 19.21 9.22 2.08
N LEU A 192 18.30 9.58 1.19
CA LEU A 192 18.45 9.38 -0.25
C LEU A 192 19.31 10.49 -0.86
N ASP A 193 20.18 10.13 -1.81
CA ASP A 193 20.70 11.12 -2.75
C ASP A 193 19.52 11.65 -3.60
N ARG A 194 19.55 12.93 -3.96
CA ARG A 194 18.48 13.54 -4.77
C ARG A 194 18.25 12.82 -6.10
N ARG A 195 19.28 12.18 -6.65
CA ARG A 195 19.22 11.40 -7.90
C ARG A 195 18.62 10.01 -7.73
N GLU A 196 18.53 9.51 -6.50
CA GLU A 196 17.92 8.21 -6.17
C GLU A 196 16.45 8.35 -5.75
N VAL A 197 15.95 9.58 -5.58
CA VAL A 197 14.54 9.84 -5.30
C VAL A 197 13.74 9.54 -6.56
N VAL A 198 12.82 8.59 -6.46
CA VAL A 198 11.88 8.30 -7.55
C VAL A 198 10.66 9.17 -7.36
N THR A 199 10.36 9.99 -8.37
CA THR A 199 9.14 10.79 -8.40
C THR A 199 7.94 9.94 -8.83
N VAL A 200 6.73 10.40 -8.52
CA VAL A 200 5.50 9.76 -9.00
C VAL A 200 5.44 9.72 -10.52
N ALA A 201 5.91 10.77 -11.20
CA ALA A 201 5.93 10.80 -12.66
C ALA A 201 6.87 9.73 -13.25
N GLU A 202 8.06 9.55 -12.67
CA GLU A 202 8.99 8.48 -13.06
C GLU A 202 8.42 7.09 -12.74
N ALA A 203 7.85 6.91 -11.54
CA ALA A 203 7.19 5.67 -11.15
C ALA A 203 6.04 5.31 -12.11
N ALA A 204 5.23 6.29 -12.50
CA ALA A 204 4.15 6.10 -13.47
C ALA A 204 4.67 5.61 -14.82
N GLN A 205 5.76 6.20 -15.33
CA GLN A 205 6.38 5.79 -16.58
C GLN A 205 6.94 4.36 -16.50
N LEU A 206 7.66 4.04 -15.43
CA LEU A 206 8.29 2.73 -15.23
C LEU A 206 7.27 1.61 -15.02
N LEU A 207 6.17 1.89 -14.32
CA LEU A 207 5.16 0.90 -13.97
C LEU A 207 4.06 0.77 -15.03
N SER A 208 3.85 1.76 -15.90
CA SER A 208 2.78 1.74 -16.91
C SER A 208 2.72 0.45 -17.74
N PRO A 209 3.84 -0.15 -18.20
CA PRO A 209 3.81 -1.39 -18.98
C PRO A 209 3.37 -2.62 -18.17
N LEU A 210 3.37 -2.52 -16.84
CA LEU A 210 3.07 -3.63 -15.92
C LEU A 210 1.66 -3.53 -15.32
N ILE A 211 0.97 -2.41 -15.50
CA ILE A 211 -0.37 -2.18 -14.97
C ILE A 211 -1.39 -2.75 -15.96
N GLU A 212 -1.68 -4.03 -15.85
CA GLU A 212 -2.68 -4.74 -16.65
C GLU A 212 -4.09 -4.57 -16.06
N PRO A 213 -5.15 -4.47 -16.88
CA PRO A 213 -6.52 -4.51 -16.38
C PRO A 213 -6.81 -5.85 -15.69
N LEU A 214 -7.75 -5.84 -14.74
CA LEU A 214 -8.21 -7.10 -14.15
C LEU A 214 -8.89 -7.96 -15.21
N PRO A 215 -8.80 -9.30 -15.10
CA PRO A 215 -9.67 -10.19 -15.84
C PRO A 215 -11.14 -9.80 -15.64
N PRO A 216 -12.03 -10.06 -16.60
CA PRO A 216 -13.47 -9.86 -16.41
C PRO A 216 -13.97 -10.53 -15.14
N HIS A 217 -14.91 -9.86 -14.45
CA HIS A 217 -15.62 -10.41 -13.30
C HIS A 217 -16.57 -11.51 -13.77
N ASP A 218 -16.07 -12.73 -13.88
CA ASP A 218 -16.86 -13.93 -14.18
C ASP A 218 -17.33 -14.62 -12.88
N ASP A 219 -18.19 -15.64 -13.01
CA ASP A 219 -18.74 -16.40 -11.87
C ASP A 219 -17.66 -17.01 -10.96
N PHE A 220 -16.48 -17.32 -11.51
CA PHE A 220 -15.38 -17.91 -10.73
C PHE A 220 -14.86 -16.99 -9.64
N VAL A 221 -15.04 -15.67 -9.79
CA VAL A 221 -14.63 -14.74 -8.75
C VAL A 221 -15.41 -15.05 -7.48
N ARG A 222 -16.65 -15.53 -7.54
CA ARG A 222 -17.46 -15.89 -6.37
C ARG A 222 -17.20 -17.30 -5.83
N GLU A 223 -16.36 -18.10 -6.50
CA GLU A 223 -16.04 -19.47 -6.06
C GLU A 223 -15.26 -19.43 -4.75
N HIS A 224 -15.92 -19.79 -3.64
CA HIS A 224 -15.25 -20.05 -2.38
C HIS A 224 -14.89 -21.54 -2.31
N SER A 225 -13.69 -21.86 -1.86
CA SER A 225 -13.28 -23.23 -1.63
C SER A 225 -14.19 -23.86 -0.58
N THR A 226 -14.89 -24.92 -0.93
CA THR A 226 -15.68 -25.72 0.01
C THR A 226 -14.80 -26.52 0.98
N SER A 227 -13.48 -26.50 0.78
CA SER A 227 -12.53 -27.09 1.73
C SER A 227 -12.29 -26.11 2.88
N PHE A 228 -12.79 -26.45 4.07
CA PHE A 228 -12.27 -25.90 5.32
C PHE A 228 -10.74 -25.90 5.29
N ALA A 229 -10.15 -24.79 5.74
CA ALA A 229 -8.72 -24.54 5.82
C ALA A 229 -7.92 -25.81 6.13
N ARG A 230 -7.16 -26.30 5.16
CA ARG A 230 -5.98 -27.11 5.50
C ARG A 230 -5.01 -26.13 6.16
N VAL A 231 -4.91 -26.24 7.48
CA VAL A 231 -3.69 -25.82 8.19
C VAL A 231 -2.55 -26.56 7.51
N VAL A 232 -1.72 -25.82 6.78
CA VAL A 232 -0.40 -26.27 6.32
C VAL A 232 0.62 -25.66 7.27
#